data_AF-A0AAV9FZX0-F1
#
_entry.id   AF-A0AAV9FZX0-F1
#
_cell.length_a   1.000
_cell.length_b   1.000
_cell.length_c   1.000
_cell.angle_alpha   90.00
_cell.angle_beta   90.00
_cell.angle_gamma   90.00
#
_symmetry.space_group_name_H-M   'P 1'
#
loop_
_entity.id
_entity.type
_entity.pdbx_description
1 polymer ?
#
loop_
_entity_poly.entity_id
_entity_poly.type
_entity_poly.pdbx_seq_one_letter_code
_entity_poly.pdbx_strand_id
1 'polypeptide(L)'
;MNQIFYKIIILFFTSIILNGCVIFGNKTARAAEKAATVKANYQIGYIENRDFRFDPFRIKNFISLLKFEIIRNGNGLVEEEPETSKTNPPTPVATSNPMLQNPEATTTAPSTPTAPTTTTPETPKPTTTTSTETNSSKDSKRIFMENEIKNLSSKVNFDYYLQGSFGMSDNGSILDRNFTTLIFLDVHDKTGKLVKSVSYTQDSKNFSDADDLKQASISLVDKIMKKSENK
;
A
#
# COMPACT_ATOMS: atom_id res chain seq x y z
N MET A 1 56.69 36.73 8.45
CA MET A 1 56.17 35.37 8.70
C MET A 1 54.65 35.25 8.47
N ASN A 2 54.04 36.05 7.57
CA ASN A 2 52.56 36.14 7.48
C ASN A 2 51.94 35.70 6.14
N GLN A 3 52.70 35.61 5.05
CA GLN A 3 52.13 35.27 3.73
C GLN A 3 51.82 33.77 3.57
N ILE A 4 52.67 32.90 4.10
CA ILE A 4 52.51 31.44 3.98
C ILE A 4 51.31 30.97 4.82
N PHE A 5 51.15 31.52 6.03
CA PHE A 5 49.99 31.23 6.88
C PHE A 5 48.66 31.69 6.25
N TYR A 6 48.62 32.88 5.64
CA TYR A 6 47.42 33.34 4.93
C TYR A 6 47.05 32.44 3.75
N LYS A 7 48.03 31.96 2.98
CA LYS A 7 47.79 31.04 1.85
C LYS A 7 47.23 29.70 2.32
N ILE A 8 47.72 29.17 3.44
CA ILE A 8 47.20 27.91 4.02
C ILE A 8 45.76 28.08 4.51
N ILE A 9 45.45 29.19 5.17
CA ILE A 9 44.08 29.48 5.64
C ILE A 9 43.11 29.63 4.46
N ILE A 10 43.52 30.34 3.41
CA ILE A 10 42.69 30.50 2.20
C ILE A 10 42.46 29.14 1.54
N LEU A 11 43.50 28.30 1.41
CA LEU A 11 43.37 26.96 0.82
C LEU A 11 42.39 26.08 1.60
N PHE A 12 42.45 26.15 2.94
CA PHE A 12 41.58 25.38 3.83
C PHE A 12 40.12 25.85 3.74
N PHE A 13 39.87 27.17 3.72
CA PHE A 13 38.53 27.72 3.52
C PHE A 13 37.97 27.46 2.13
N THR A 14 38.79 27.53 1.07
CA THR A 14 38.34 27.15 -0.27
C THR A 14 37.98 25.68 -0.37
N SER A 15 38.70 24.79 0.33
CA SER A 15 38.37 23.36 0.38
C SER A 15 37.05 23.11 1.12
N ILE A 16 36.77 23.84 2.20
CA ILE A 16 35.49 23.75 2.93
C ILE A 16 34.33 24.29 2.08
N ILE A 17 34.52 25.34 1.29
CA ILE A 17 33.47 25.91 0.43
C ILE A 17 33.23 25.04 -0.82
N LEU A 18 34.28 24.44 -1.41
CA LEU A 18 34.16 23.49 -2.52
C LEU A 18 33.49 22.17 -2.12
N ASN A 19 33.66 21.72 -0.87
CA ASN A 19 32.97 20.54 -0.33
C ASN A 19 31.64 20.91 0.39
N GLY A 20 31.37 22.19 0.60
CA GLY A 20 30.26 22.71 1.42
C GLY A 20 29.00 23.07 0.64
N CYS A 21 28.90 22.73 -0.65
CA CYS A 21 27.71 22.99 -1.45
C CYS A 21 26.74 21.80 -1.47
N VAL A 22 26.36 21.26 -0.30
CA VAL A 22 25.27 20.27 -0.24
C VAL A 22 24.45 20.43 1.04
N ILE A 23 23.82 21.59 1.24
CA ILE A 23 22.68 21.70 2.18
C ILE A 23 21.58 22.54 1.52
N PHE A 24 21.16 22.12 0.32
CA PHE A 24 19.77 22.35 -0.08
C PHE A 24 18.99 21.13 0.39
N GLY A 25 17.91 21.31 1.15
CA GLY A 25 17.03 20.20 1.53
C GLY A 25 16.65 19.43 0.26
N ASN A 26 17.13 18.18 0.15
CA ASN A 26 17.08 17.39 -1.09
C ASN A 26 15.65 16.94 -1.39
N LYS A 27 14.81 17.88 -1.84
CA LYS A 27 13.52 17.57 -2.45
C LYS A 27 13.79 17.13 -3.88
N THR A 28 13.68 15.83 -4.15
CA THR A 28 13.90 15.27 -5.48
C THR A 28 12.56 14.92 -6.13
N ALA A 29 12.33 15.40 -7.36
CA ALA A 29 11.24 14.90 -8.20
C ALA A 29 11.74 13.74 -9.07
N ARG A 30 10.89 12.72 -9.27
CA ARG A 30 11.19 11.58 -10.16
C ARG A 30 10.02 11.41 -11.13
N ALA A 31 10.34 11.09 -12.37
CA ALA A 31 9.36 10.68 -13.38
C ALA A 31 9.54 9.20 -13.72
N ALA A 32 8.45 8.58 -14.17
CA ALA A 32 8.43 7.25 -14.76
C ALA A 32 7.58 7.35 -16.03
N GLU A 33 8.18 7.03 -17.17
CA GLU A 33 7.53 7.09 -18.47
C GLU A 33 7.36 5.67 -19.01
N LYS A 34 6.28 5.45 -19.74
CA LYS A 34 6.02 4.16 -20.38
C LYS A 34 7.13 3.89 -21.40
N ALA A 35 7.83 2.77 -21.25
CA ALA A 35 8.88 2.38 -22.18
C ALA A 35 8.33 2.14 -23.59
N ALA A 36 9.08 2.54 -24.62
CA ALA A 36 8.73 2.31 -26.03
C ALA A 36 8.55 0.80 -26.34
N THR A 37 9.31 -0.04 -25.66
CA THR A 37 9.14 -1.50 -25.67
C THR A 37 9.02 -1.97 -24.22
N VAL A 38 7.87 -2.53 -23.88
CA VAL A 38 7.57 -3.05 -22.53
C VAL A 38 8.23 -4.41 -22.34
N LYS A 39 8.96 -4.59 -21.23
CA LYS A 39 9.61 -5.87 -20.88
C LYS A 39 8.60 -6.96 -20.49
N ALA A 40 7.64 -6.60 -19.66
CA ALA A 40 6.53 -7.43 -19.23
C ALA A 40 5.38 -6.54 -18.72
N ASN A 41 4.16 -7.03 -18.82
CA ASN A 41 2.94 -6.38 -18.36
C ASN A 41 2.52 -6.94 -16.99
N TYR A 42 2.39 -6.07 -16.00
CA TYR A 42 1.99 -6.42 -14.64
C TYR A 42 0.56 -5.95 -14.38
N GLN A 43 -0.24 -6.82 -13.78
CA GLN A 43 -1.51 -6.46 -13.15
C GLN A 43 -1.30 -6.47 -11.63
N ILE A 44 -1.64 -5.39 -10.94
CA ILE A 44 -1.64 -5.36 -9.47
C ILE A 44 -3.05 -5.65 -8.98
N GLY A 45 -3.18 -6.74 -8.24
CA GLY A 45 -4.36 -7.18 -7.55
C GLY A 45 -4.50 -6.62 -6.14
N TYR A 46 -5.27 -7.33 -5.32
CA TYR A 46 -5.49 -6.95 -3.94
C TYR A 46 -4.23 -7.10 -3.09
N ILE A 47 -3.89 -6.06 -2.33
CA ILE A 47 -2.89 -6.09 -1.27
C ILE A 47 -3.63 -5.94 0.05
N GLU A 48 -3.64 -7.01 0.83
CA GLU A 48 -4.35 -7.09 2.10
C GLU A 48 -3.71 -6.16 3.15
N ASN A 49 -4.51 -5.29 3.76
CA ASN A 49 -4.08 -4.55 4.94
C ASN A 49 -4.16 -5.42 6.20
N ARG A 50 -3.02 -5.74 6.77
CA ARG A 50 -2.90 -6.43 8.06
C ARG A 50 -2.47 -5.51 9.20
N ASP A 51 -2.33 -4.21 8.94
CA ASP A 51 -2.16 -3.22 10.01
C ASP A 51 -3.52 -2.91 10.64
N PHE A 52 -3.62 -3.14 11.94
CA PHE A 52 -4.81 -2.84 12.74
C PHE A 52 -4.97 -1.34 13.00
N ARG A 53 -3.92 -0.55 12.77
CA ARG A 53 -3.99 0.91 12.88
C ARG A 53 -4.66 1.48 11.65
N PHE A 54 -5.59 2.41 11.89
CA PHE A 54 -6.28 3.09 10.81
C PHE A 54 -5.34 4.12 10.16
N ASP A 55 -4.74 3.75 9.03
CA ASP A 55 -4.10 4.66 8.08
C ASP A 55 -4.67 4.39 6.67
N PRO A 56 -5.66 5.19 6.23
CA PRO A 56 -6.39 4.92 4.99
C PRO A 56 -5.56 5.19 3.72
N PHE A 57 -4.41 5.86 3.84
CA PHE A 57 -3.61 6.28 2.69
C PHE A 57 -2.33 5.48 2.53
N ARG A 58 -1.81 4.84 3.59
CA ARG A 58 -0.54 4.11 3.52
C ARG A 58 -0.46 3.07 2.41
N ILE A 59 -1.45 2.17 2.35
CA ILE A 59 -1.46 1.13 1.32
C ILE A 59 -1.71 1.70 -0.06
N LYS A 60 -2.55 2.74 -0.17
CA LYS A 60 -2.76 3.42 -1.46
C LYS A 60 -1.46 4.06 -1.95
N ASN A 61 -0.74 4.74 -1.07
CA ASN A 61 0.56 5.36 -1.36
C ASN A 61 1.61 4.29 -1.72
N PHE A 62 1.64 3.18 -0.99
CA PHE A 62 2.50 2.04 -1.31
C PHE A 62 2.20 1.47 -2.70
N ILE A 63 0.93 1.24 -3.04
CA ILE A 63 0.51 0.76 -4.36
C ILE A 63 0.92 1.76 -5.45
N SER A 64 0.70 3.06 -5.23
CA SER A 64 1.11 4.11 -6.18
C SER A 64 2.62 4.13 -6.40
N LEU A 65 3.42 3.99 -5.33
CA LEU A 65 4.88 3.88 -5.42
C LEU A 65 5.32 2.58 -6.10
N LEU A 66 4.64 1.47 -5.84
CA LEU A 66 4.90 0.19 -6.50
C LEU A 66 4.64 0.28 -8.01
N LYS A 67 3.50 0.87 -8.43
CA LYS A 67 3.18 1.16 -9.84
C LYS A 67 4.26 2.02 -10.48
N PHE A 68 4.67 3.09 -9.79
CA PHE A 68 5.70 4.00 -10.25
C PHE A 68 7.03 3.27 -10.52
N GLU A 69 7.51 2.46 -9.56
CA GLU A 69 8.78 1.76 -9.71
C GLU A 69 8.72 0.63 -10.76
N ILE A 70 7.57 -0.03 -10.93
CA ILE A 70 7.35 -1.00 -12.03
C ILE A 70 7.52 -0.32 -13.39
N ILE A 71 6.85 0.82 -13.60
CA ILE A 71 6.95 1.59 -14.86
C ILE A 71 8.38 2.08 -15.07
N ARG A 72 9.01 2.63 -14.02
CA ARG A 72 10.38 3.12 -14.07
C ARG A 72 11.38 2.03 -14.48
N ASN A 73 11.10 0.77 -14.16
CA ASN A 73 11.92 -0.38 -14.56
C ASN A 73 11.68 -0.85 -16.01
N GLY A 74 10.84 -0.15 -16.77
CA GLY A 74 10.53 -0.44 -18.18
C GLY A 74 9.44 -1.49 -18.39
N ASN A 75 8.60 -1.72 -17.38
CA ASN A 75 7.47 -2.64 -17.45
C ASN A 75 6.16 -1.88 -17.72
N GLY A 76 5.18 -2.60 -18.24
CA GLY A 76 3.81 -2.11 -18.43
C GLY A 76 2.98 -2.38 -17.20
N LEU A 77 1.99 -1.53 -16.95
CA LEU A 77 0.93 -1.77 -15.98
C LEU A 77 -0.38 -1.94 -16.74
N VAL A 78 -1.12 -2.98 -16.42
CA VAL A 78 -2.49 -3.17 -16.90
C VAL A 78 -3.40 -2.87 -15.71
N GLU A 79 -4.46 -2.13 -16.00
CA GLU A 79 -5.53 -1.86 -15.05
C GLU A 79 -6.81 -2.47 -15.61
N GLU A 80 -7.65 -3.02 -14.74
CA GLU A 80 -8.98 -3.40 -15.14
C GLU A 80 -9.78 -2.11 -15.26
N GLU A 81 -10.24 -1.76 -16.47
CA GLU A 81 -11.12 -0.60 -16.62
C GLU A 81 -12.41 -0.91 -15.87
N PRO A 82 -12.80 -0.07 -14.88
CA PRO A 82 -14.11 -0.23 -14.28
C PRO A 82 -15.15 0.06 -15.36
N GLU A 83 -16.03 -0.90 -15.65
CA GLU A 83 -17.17 -0.71 -16.56
C GLU A 83 -18.21 0.25 -15.95
N THR A 84 -17.86 1.53 -15.77
CA THR A 84 -18.82 2.61 -15.50
C THR A 84 -18.23 3.96 -15.93
N SER A 85 -18.30 4.25 -17.22
CA SER A 85 -18.44 5.63 -17.74
C SER A 85 -18.96 5.61 -19.17
N LYS A 86 -20.19 5.14 -19.36
CA LYS A 86 -21.03 5.70 -20.43
C LYS A 86 -21.65 6.98 -19.86
N THR A 87 -21.07 8.10 -20.23
CA THR A 87 -21.55 9.46 -20.00
C THR A 87 -23.02 9.57 -20.39
N ASN A 88 -23.91 9.75 -19.40
CA ASN A 88 -25.18 10.43 -19.62
C ASN A 88 -24.96 11.94 -19.34
N PRO A 89 -25.49 12.85 -20.19
CA PRO A 89 -25.28 14.28 -20.03
C PRO A 89 -25.97 14.83 -18.76
N PRO A 90 -25.48 15.93 -18.18
CA PRO A 90 -25.95 16.45 -16.90
C PRO A 90 -27.28 17.22 -17.07
N THR A 91 -28.31 16.80 -16.34
CA THR A 91 -29.53 17.59 -16.09
C THR A 91 -29.30 18.39 -14.79
N PRO A 92 -29.66 19.69 -14.73
CA PRO A 92 -29.20 20.59 -13.68
C PRO A 92 -29.90 20.34 -12.34
N VAL A 93 -29.12 20.25 -11.26
CA VAL A 93 -29.60 20.11 -9.88
C VAL A 93 -29.99 21.49 -9.36
N ALA A 94 -31.26 21.64 -8.97
CA ALA A 94 -31.75 22.78 -8.22
C ALA A 94 -31.33 22.67 -6.74
N THR A 95 -30.87 23.80 -6.24
CA THR A 95 -30.39 24.11 -4.89
C THR A 95 -31.42 23.83 -3.80
N SER A 96 -31.01 23.13 -2.73
CA SER A 96 -31.46 23.42 -1.36
C SER A 96 -30.52 22.79 -0.32
N ASN A 97 -29.72 23.64 0.34
CA ASN A 97 -29.09 23.32 1.63
C ASN A 97 -30.17 23.22 2.72
N PRO A 98 -29.93 22.41 3.77
CA PRO A 98 -30.23 22.91 5.11
C PRO A 98 -29.04 22.89 6.06
N MET A 99 -29.06 23.95 6.86
CA MET A 99 -28.12 24.45 7.84
C MET A 99 -28.16 23.65 9.15
N LEU A 100 -27.03 23.66 9.87
CA LEU A 100 -26.84 23.23 11.26
C LEU A 100 -27.94 23.75 12.20
N GLN A 101 -28.45 22.88 13.08
CA GLN A 101 -29.02 23.26 14.37
C GLN A 101 -29.00 22.10 15.37
N ASN A 102 -28.28 22.30 16.47
CA ASN A 102 -28.49 21.64 17.77
C ASN A 102 -29.21 22.67 18.66
N PRO A 103 -30.16 22.27 19.52
CA PRO A 103 -29.91 22.46 20.95
C PRO A 103 -30.54 21.42 21.90
N GLU A 104 -29.76 21.11 22.94
CA GLU A 104 -30.08 20.89 24.36
C GLU A 104 -31.10 19.85 24.86
N ALA A 105 -30.72 19.32 26.02
CA ALA A 105 -31.31 18.25 26.80
C ALA A 105 -32.51 18.69 27.65
N THR A 106 -33.40 17.76 27.99
CA THR A 106 -34.11 17.79 29.28
C THR A 106 -34.39 16.38 29.81
N THR A 107 -34.05 16.24 31.08
CA THR A 107 -34.10 15.13 32.04
C THR A 107 -35.47 14.48 32.24
N THR A 108 -35.53 13.15 32.38
CA THR A 108 -36.35 12.49 33.43
C THR A 108 -35.75 11.12 33.78
N ALA A 109 -35.49 10.90 35.08
CA ALA A 109 -35.19 9.62 35.72
C ALA A 109 -36.25 9.40 36.84
N PRO A 110 -36.25 8.33 37.66
CA PRO A 110 -35.58 7.01 37.58
C PRO A 110 -36.55 5.83 37.87
N SER A 111 -36.10 4.59 37.65
CA SER A 111 -36.50 3.43 38.47
C SER A 111 -35.40 2.36 38.40
N THR A 112 -34.95 1.88 39.56
CA THR A 112 -33.91 0.87 39.81
C THR A 112 -34.52 -0.18 40.77
N PRO A 113 -33.85 -1.26 41.22
CA PRO A 113 -32.94 -2.24 40.59
C PRO A 113 -33.43 -3.70 40.80
N THR A 114 -33.09 -4.65 39.92
CA THR A 114 -32.80 -6.03 40.38
C THR A 114 -31.84 -6.76 39.43
N ALA A 115 -30.78 -7.33 39.98
CA ALA A 115 -29.93 -8.39 39.43
C ALA A 115 -29.77 -9.46 40.54
N PRO A 116 -29.08 -10.61 40.37
CA PRO A 116 -28.59 -11.32 39.18
C PRO A 116 -28.89 -12.85 39.21
N THR A 117 -28.86 -13.57 38.06
CA THR A 117 -28.39 -14.99 38.06
C THR A 117 -27.88 -15.49 36.70
N THR A 118 -26.82 -16.29 36.80
CA THR A 118 -25.92 -16.85 35.77
C THR A 118 -26.34 -18.27 35.31
N THR A 119 -25.66 -18.79 34.28
CA THR A 119 -25.51 -20.20 33.76
C THR A 119 -26.44 -20.57 32.58
N THR A 120 -26.05 -21.21 31.46
CA THR A 120 -24.83 -21.75 30.80
C THR A 120 -25.25 -22.08 29.33
N PRO A 121 -24.36 -22.17 28.32
CA PRO A 121 -24.73 -22.02 26.90
C PRO A 121 -25.09 -23.33 26.18
N GLU A 122 -26.09 -23.28 25.30
CA GLU A 122 -26.42 -24.35 24.35
C GLU A 122 -25.65 -24.18 23.03
N THR A 123 -24.93 -25.24 22.67
CA THR A 123 -24.22 -25.46 21.40
C THR A 123 -25.17 -25.55 20.20
N PRO A 124 -24.97 -24.78 19.12
CA PRO A 124 -25.58 -25.08 17.83
C PRO A 124 -24.62 -25.86 16.92
N LYS A 125 -25.05 -27.05 16.53
CA LYS A 125 -24.52 -27.94 15.48
C LYS A 125 -24.33 -27.20 14.13
N PRO A 126 -23.26 -27.44 13.35
CA PRO A 126 -23.09 -26.80 12.06
C PRO A 126 -23.98 -27.47 11.01
N THR A 127 -24.95 -26.71 10.50
CA THR A 127 -25.70 -27.07 9.28
C THR A 127 -24.88 -26.62 8.08
N THR A 128 -24.38 -27.58 7.32
CA THR A 128 -23.77 -27.38 6.00
C THR A 128 -24.80 -26.76 5.06
N THR A 129 -24.61 -25.50 4.69
CA THR A 129 -25.33 -24.88 3.56
C THR A 129 -24.31 -24.59 2.47
N THR A 130 -24.31 -25.44 1.45
CA THR A 130 -23.69 -25.18 0.16
C THR A 130 -24.48 -24.04 -0.52
N SER A 131 -24.00 -22.82 -0.42
CA SER A 131 -24.45 -21.71 -1.27
C SER A 131 -23.44 -21.48 -2.39
N THR A 132 -23.76 -22.05 -3.55
CA THR A 132 -23.17 -21.68 -4.84
C THR A 132 -23.72 -20.30 -5.21
N GLU A 133 -23.10 -19.23 -4.70
CA GLU A 133 -23.39 -17.87 -5.14
C GLU A 133 -22.33 -17.40 -6.15
N THR A 134 -22.73 -17.42 -7.42
CA THR A 134 -22.11 -16.70 -8.51
C THR A 134 -22.19 -15.20 -8.24
N ASN A 135 -21.18 -14.65 -7.56
CA ASN A 135 -21.02 -13.20 -7.40
C ASN A 135 -20.02 -12.68 -8.43
N SER A 136 -20.52 -12.45 -9.65
CA SER A 136 -19.91 -11.50 -10.56
C SER A 136 -20.11 -10.09 -10.00
N SER A 137 -19.05 -9.30 -9.93
CA SER A 137 -19.08 -7.86 -9.68
C SER A 137 -19.31 -7.43 -8.21
N LYS A 138 -18.42 -7.87 -7.31
CA LYS A 138 -18.14 -7.15 -6.06
C LYS A 138 -16.64 -6.95 -6.01
N ASP A 139 -16.19 -5.70 -6.00
CA ASP A 139 -14.78 -5.29 -5.83
C ASP A 139 -14.02 -6.34 -5.04
N SER A 140 -13.16 -7.10 -5.71
CA SER A 140 -12.49 -8.25 -5.11
C SER A 140 -11.40 -7.76 -4.16
N LYS A 141 -11.83 -7.28 -2.99
CA LYS A 141 -10.99 -7.01 -1.81
C LYS A 141 -10.54 -8.33 -1.19
N ARG A 142 -9.99 -9.24 -1.99
CA ARG A 142 -9.50 -10.54 -1.55
C ARG A 142 -8.37 -11.01 -2.45
N ILE A 143 -7.52 -11.85 -1.87
CA ILE A 143 -6.48 -12.59 -2.60
C ILE A 143 -7.16 -13.59 -3.53
N PHE A 144 -6.72 -13.61 -4.78
CA PHE A 144 -7.21 -14.51 -5.81
C PHE A 144 -6.51 -15.87 -5.76
N MET A 145 -7.28 -16.91 -6.01
CA MET A 145 -6.77 -18.26 -6.25
C MET A 145 -6.24 -18.42 -7.68
N GLU A 146 -5.45 -19.47 -7.92
CA GLU A 146 -4.83 -19.78 -9.22
C GLU A 146 -5.85 -19.74 -10.38
N ASN A 147 -7.00 -20.40 -10.22
CA ASN A 147 -8.05 -20.42 -11.25
C ASN A 147 -8.65 -19.03 -11.52
N GLU A 148 -8.74 -18.17 -10.50
CA GLU A 148 -9.28 -16.81 -10.66
C GLU A 148 -8.30 -15.94 -11.45
N ILE A 149 -7.00 -16.05 -11.15
CA ILE A 149 -5.93 -15.35 -11.89
C ILE A 149 -5.90 -15.84 -13.34
N LYS A 150 -6.04 -17.14 -13.58
CA LYS A 150 -6.12 -17.73 -14.92
C LYS A 150 -7.35 -17.24 -15.70
N ASN A 151 -8.49 -17.11 -15.03
CA ASN A 151 -9.69 -16.55 -15.65
C ASN A 151 -9.53 -15.06 -15.95
N LEU A 152 -8.84 -14.31 -15.08
CA LEU A 152 -8.55 -12.90 -15.30
C LEU A 152 -7.59 -12.69 -16.47
N SER A 153 -6.54 -13.51 -16.59
CA SER A 153 -5.58 -13.42 -17.70
C SER A 153 -6.20 -13.70 -19.07
N SER A 154 -7.34 -14.39 -19.10
CA SER A 154 -8.12 -14.62 -20.31
C SER A 154 -8.88 -13.36 -20.76
N LYS A 155 -9.12 -12.40 -19.85
CA LYS A 155 -9.83 -11.14 -20.11
C LYS A 155 -8.86 -9.97 -20.25
N VAL A 156 -7.80 -9.97 -19.45
CA VAL A 156 -6.83 -8.89 -19.32
C VAL A 156 -5.45 -9.44 -19.70
N ASN A 157 -4.80 -8.85 -20.70
CA ASN A 157 -3.52 -9.33 -21.21
C ASN A 157 -2.35 -8.87 -20.32
N PHE A 158 -2.12 -9.56 -19.21
CA PHE A 158 -0.96 -9.39 -18.36
C PHE A 158 -0.03 -10.62 -18.43
N ASP A 159 1.26 -10.38 -18.23
CA ASP A 159 2.27 -11.44 -18.13
C ASP A 159 2.39 -11.95 -16.70
N TYR A 160 2.29 -11.03 -15.73
CA TYR A 160 2.39 -11.31 -14.29
C TYR A 160 1.28 -10.64 -13.49
N TYR A 161 0.79 -11.34 -12.47
CA TYR A 161 -0.18 -10.84 -11.50
C TYR A 161 0.47 -10.70 -10.12
N LEU A 162 0.35 -9.51 -9.52
CA LEU A 162 0.90 -9.19 -8.20
C LEU A 162 -0.20 -9.10 -7.17
N GLN A 163 -0.09 -9.82 -6.08
CA GLN A 163 -0.96 -9.70 -4.91
C GLN A 163 -0.17 -9.93 -3.64
N GLY A 164 -0.73 -9.64 -2.47
CA GLY A 164 -0.01 -9.90 -1.24
C GLY A 164 -0.59 -9.23 -0.02
N SER A 165 0.28 -8.91 0.95
CA SER A 165 -0.15 -8.30 2.20
C SER A 165 0.84 -7.25 2.69
N PHE A 166 0.31 -6.28 3.41
CA PHE A 166 1.05 -5.22 4.07
C PHE A 166 0.66 -5.24 5.54
N GLY A 167 1.60 -5.54 6.41
CA GLY A 167 1.40 -5.59 7.86
C GLY A 167 2.39 -4.72 8.58
N MET A 168 1.96 -4.19 9.73
CA MET A 168 2.88 -3.58 10.67
C MET A 168 2.47 -3.97 12.09
N SER A 169 3.42 -4.47 12.86
CA SER A 169 3.27 -4.81 14.27
C SER A 169 4.13 -3.89 15.13
N ASP A 170 3.83 -3.79 16.42
CA ASP A 170 4.73 -3.23 17.41
C ASP A 170 5.13 -4.29 18.44
N ASN A 171 6.17 -3.98 19.22
CA ASN A 171 6.67 -4.85 20.28
C ASN A 171 5.81 -4.82 21.57
N GLY A 172 4.66 -4.14 21.58
CA GLY A 172 3.78 -4.00 22.75
C GLY A 172 4.34 -3.13 23.88
N SER A 173 5.54 -2.56 23.73
CA SER A 173 6.16 -1.74 24.77
C SER A 173 5.63 -0.30 24.74
N ILE A 174 5.32 0.23 25.92
CA ILE A 174 4.90 1.63 26.10
C ILE A 174 6.11 2.57 26.14
N LEU A 175 7.21 2.12 26.77
CA LEU A 175 8.40 2.94 27.03
C LEU A 175 9.38 2.95 25.86
N ASP A 176 9.52 1.84 25.15
CA ASP A 176 10.40 1.70 23.99
C ASP A 176 9.66 0.98 22.87
N ARG A 177 8.69 1.69 22.29
CA ARG A 177 7.88 1.16 21.19
C ARG A 177 8.75 1.05 19.94
N ASN A 178 8.86 -0.17 19.43
CA ASN A 178 9.46 -0.44 18.12
C ASN A 178 8.41 -1.03 17.20
N PHE A 179 8.42 -0.60 15.95
CA PHE A 179 7.54 -1.09 14.90
C PHE A 179 8.31 -2.00 13.95
N THR A 180 7.69 -3.10 13.58
CA THR A 180 8.16 -3.98 12.53
C THR A 180 7.15 -3.92 11.39
N THR A 181 7.60 -3.48 10.22
CA THR A 181 6.82 -3.58 8.99
C THR A 181 7.19 -4.85 8.26
N LEU A 182 6.16 -5.51 7.73
CA LEU A 182 6.29 -6.69 6.91
C LEU A 182 5.39 -6.58 5.68
N ILE A 183 5.99 -6.58 4.51
CA ILE A 183 5.29 -6.57 3.23
C ILE A 183 5.61 -7.87 2.50
N PHE A 184 4.60 -8.57 2.02
CA PHE A 184 4.74 -9.73 1.13
C PHE A 184 4.09 -9.42 -0.20
N LEU A 185 4.78 -9.72 -1.30
CA LEU A 185 4.23 -9.70 -2.65
C LEU A 185 4.50 -11.03 -3.34
N ASP A 186 3.43 -11.65 -3.81
CA ASP A 186 3.42 -12.85 -4.61
C ASP A 186 3.24 -12.49 -6.09
N VAL A 187 4.14 -13.02 -6.91
CA VAL A 187 4.16 -12.89 -8.36
C VAL A 187 3.63 -14.19 -8.95
N HIS A 188 2.46 -14.11 -9.57
CA HIS A 188 1.86 -15.22 -10.30
C HIS A 188 2.04 -15.04 -11.81
N ASP A 189 2.19 -16.14 -12.54
CA ASP A 189 2.10 -16.10 -14.00
C ASP A 189 0.65 -16.00 -14.48
N LYS A 190 0.46 -15.87 -15.80
CA LYS A 190 -0.86 -15.88 -16.45
C LYS A 190 -1.69 -17.14 -16.20
N THR A 191 -1.08 -18.25 -15.79
CA THR A 191 -1.79 -19.48 -15.43
C THR A 191 -2.26 -19.49 -13.98
N GLY A 192 -1.85 -18.48 -13.20
CA GLY A 192 -2.14 -18.34 -11.78
C GLY A 192 -1.11 -19.01 -10.88
N LYS A 193 -0.08 -19.66 -11.44
CA LYS A 193 0.96 -20.33 -10.66
C LYS A 193 1.90 -19.32 -10.02
N LEU A 194 2.26 -19.55 -8.77
CA LEU A 194 3.24 -18.74 -8.07
C LEU A 194 4.63 -18.92 -8.72
N VAL A 195 5.16 -17.85 -9.28
CA VAL A 195 6.50 -17.79 -9.88
C VAL A 195 7.52 -17.37 -8.84
N LYS A 196 7.16 -16.41 -7.99
CA LYS A 196 8.06 -15.79 -7.04
C LYS A 196 7.30 -15.16 -5.90
N SER A 197 7.85 -15.21 -4.70
CA SER A 197 7.38 -14.43 -3.56
C SER A 197 8.54 -13.58 -3.06
N VAL A 198 8.27 -12.31 -2.76
CA VAL A 198 9.25 -11.38 -2.19
C VAL A 198 8.69 -10.79 -0.92
N SER A 199 9.58 -10.54 0.05
CA SER A 199 9.23 -9.84 1.27
C SER A 199 10.14 -8.63 1.50
N TYR A 200 9.59 -7.65 2.21
CA TYR A 200 10.31 -6.53 2.76
C TYR A 200 10.01 -6.44 4.26
N THR A 201 11.07 -6.45 5.06
CA THR A 201 10.97 -6.32 6.51
C THR A 201 11.81 -5.14 6.96
N GLN A 202 11.25 -4.29 7.81
CA GLN A 202 11.97 -3.18 8.42
C GLN A 202 11.55 -3.04 9.88
N ASP A 203 12.54 -3.12 10.76
CA ASP A 203 12.39 -2.71 12.15
C ASP A 203 12.76 -1.23 12.26
N SER A 204 11.87 -0.45 12.86
CA SER A 204 12.08 1.00 13.02
C SER A 204 11.36 1.53 14.25
N LYS A 205 11.83 2.66 14.76
CA LYS A 205 11.09 3.41 15.79
C LYS A 205 9.85 4.09 15.22
N ASN A 206 9.80 4.35 13.90
CA ASN A 206 8.68 4.95 13.19
C ASN A 206 8.66 4.47 11.74
N PHE A 207 7.78 3.52 11.39
CA PHE A 207 7.51 3.19 9.98
C PHE A 207 6.27 3.97 9.52
N SER A 208 6.44 5.27 9.31
CA SER A 208 5.36 6.13 8.79
C SER A 208 5.90 7.17 7.83
N ASP A 209 7.20 7.17 7.56
CA ASP A 209 7.83 8.16 6.70
C ASP A 209 7.67 7.78 5.23
N ALA A 210 7.47 8.79 4.39
CA ALA A 210 7.34 8.62 2.95
C ALA A 210 8.61 7.99 2.32
N ASP A 211 9.77 8.18 2.94
CA ASP A 211 11.01 7.57 2.46
C ASP A 211 11.05 6.06 2.72
N ASP A 212 10.53 5.57 3.85
CA ASP A 212 10.45 4.13 4.13
C ASP A 212 9.57 3.41 3.10
N LEU A 213 8.39 3.98 2.80
CA LEU A 213 7.49 3.47 1.77
C LEU A 213 8.17 3.42 0.39
N LYS A 214 8.90 4.49 0.04
CA LYS A 214 9.66 4.58 -1.21
C LYS A 214 10.76 3.52 -1.26
N GLN A 215 11.56 3.36 -0.19
CA GLN A 215 12.62 2.36 -0.14
C GLN A 215 12.07 0.93 -0.21
N ALA A 216 10.94 0.68 0.46
CA ALA A 216 10.23 -0.59 0.38
C ALA A 216 9.81 -0.90 -1.07
N SER A 217 9.16 0.05 -1.76
CA SER A 217 8.76 -0.12 -3.16
C SER A 217 9.94 -0.35 -4.10
N ILE A 218 11.02 0.42 -3.98
CA ILE A 218 12.24 0.24 -4.79
C ILE A 218 12.81 -1.16 -4.56
N SER A 219 13.02 -1.54 -3.30
CA SER A 219 13.62 -2.82 -2.92
C SER A 219 12.80 -4.01 -3.40
N LEU A 220 11.47 -3.94 -3.24
CA LEU A 220 10.56 -5.00 -3.68
C LEU A 220 10.56 -5.16 -5.19
N VAL A 221 10.50 -4.06 -5.95
CA VAL A 221 10.54 -4.13 -7.42
C VAL A 221 11.88 -4.67 -7.90
N ASP A 222 13.00 -4.21 -7.36
CA ASP A 222 14.32 -4.76 -7.69
C ASP A 222 14.38 -6.27 -7.45
N LYS A 223 13.86 -6.73 -6.31
CA LYS A 223 13.78 -8.16 -6.00
C LYS A 223 12.86 -8.89 -6.95
N ILE A 224 11.70 -8.35 -7.32
CA ILE A 224 10.78 -8.97 -8.28
C ILE A 224 11.46 -9.13 -9.65
N MET A 225 12.09 -8.07 -10.15
CA MET A 225 12.66 -8.00 -11.50
C MET A 225 14.00 -8.73 -11.64
N LYS A 226 14.72 -8.99 -10.55
CA LYS A 226 15.96 -9.76 -10.60
C LYS A 226 15.68 -11.20 -11.05
N LYS A 227 16.22 -11.61 -12.20
CA LYS A 227 16.17 -13.02 -12.65
C LYS A 227 16.84 -13.90 -11.60
N SER A 228 16.20 -15.01 -11.23
CA SER A 228 16.84 -16.01 -10.37
C SER A 228 18.07 -16.53 -11.09
N GLU A 229 19.24 -16.31 -10.51
CA GLU A 229 20.47 -16.98 -10.94
C GLU A 229 20.26 -18.47 -10.67
N ASN A 230 20.13 -19.27 -11.73
CA ASN A 230 20.07 -20.73 -11.61
C ASN A 230 21.36 -21.18 -10.92
N LYS A 231 21.20 -21.91 -9.82
CA LYS A 231 22.28 -22.60 -9.12
C LYS A 231 22.25 -24.07 -9.49
#